data_AF-A0A2G4KI60-F1
#
_entry.id   AF-A0A2G4KI60-F1
#
_cell.length_a   1.000
_cell.length_b   1.000
_cell.length_c   1.000
_cell.angle_alpha   90.00
_cell.angle_beta   90.00
_cell.angle_gamma   90.00
#
_symmetry.space_group_name_H-M   'P 1'
#
loop_
_entity.id
_entity.type
_entity.pdbx_description
1 polymer ?
#
loop_
_entity_poly.entity_id
_entity_poly.type
_entity_poly.pdbx_seq_one_letter_code
_entity_poly.pdbx_strand_id
1 'polypeptide(L)'
;MIVCPGSAVDALLAGARVDHVLTLVSPDVEVGPRSIATTVLRFNDIAAPRPGLIAPSLGTVQAIIDLGRAMPAEATLLVHCFAGVSRSPAAAYILACAAGAAGDEHAIAQRLRATSPKATPNPLMISLADDILKRGGVMSAAIGAIGRGTNAYEGDVIDWTLGDLTGG
;
A
#
# COMPACT_ATOMS: atom_id res chain seq x y z
N MET A 1 7.59 2.16 7.57
CA MET A 1 6.62 2.95 6.77
C MET A 1 5.33 3.06 7.57
N ILE A 2 4.57 4.14 7.43
CA ILE A 2 3.29 4.32 8.11
C ILE A 2 2.18 4.15 7.07
N VAL A 3 1.14 3.37 7.36
CA VAL A 3 -0.04 3.22 6.48
C VAL A 3 -1.27 3.69 7.23
N CYS A 4 -2.10 4.51 6.60
CA CYS A 4 -3.24 5.11 7.30
C CYS A 4 -4.43 5.43 6.37
N PRO A 5 -5.62 5.72 6.95
CA PRO A 5 -6.69 6.44 6.25
C PRO A 5 -6.33 7.91 6.03
N GLY A 6 -6.98 8.53 5.05
CA GLY A 6 -6.75 9.93 4.68
C GLY A 6 -7.05 10.90 5.83
N SER A 7 -8.02 10.56 6.68
CA SER A 7 -8.42 11.30 7.88
C SER A 7 -7.29 11.45 8.92
N ALA A 8 -6.30 10.56 8.91
CA ALA A 8 -5.20 10.55 9.89
C ALA A 8 -3.93 11.26 9.40
N VAL A 9 -3.86 11.69 8.12
CA VAL A 9 -2.63 12.21 7.51
C VAL A 9 -2.11 13.44 8.24
N ASP A 10 -2.96 14.46 8.44
CA ASP A 10 -2.51 15.73 9.04
C ASP A 10 -2.02 15.56 10.48
N ALA A 11 -2.71 14.72 11.27
CA ALA A 11 -2.30 14.40 12.62
C ALA A 11 -0.93 13.68 12.66
N LEU A 12 -0.70 12.74 11.73
CA LEU A 12 0.58 12.03 11.63
C LEU A 12 1.71 12.95 11.17
N LEU A 13 1.45 13.84 10.21
CA LEU A 13 2.45 14.81 9.75
C LEU A 13 2.83 15.84 10.82
N ALA A 14 1.93 16.12 11.77
CA ALA A 14 2.22 16.99 12.91
C ALA A 14 3.03 16.29 14.02
N GLY A 15 2.93 14.95 14.13
CA GLY A 15 3.45 14.19 15.26
C GLY A 15 4.62 13.26 14.96
N ALA A 16 4.90 12.94 13.70
CA ALA A 16 5.93 12.01 13.28
C ALA A 16 6.85 12.60 12.22
N ARG A 17 8.11 12.16 12.21
CA ARG A 17 9.02 12.46 11.10
C ARG A 17 8.58 11.64 9.88
N VAL A 18 8.12 12.32 8.84
CA VAL A 18 7.77 11.75 7.54
C VAL A 18 8.60 12.43 6.46
N ASP A 19 9.32 11.62 5.69
CA ASP A 19 10.21 12.11 4.63
C ASP A 19 9.49 12.18 3.28
N HIS A 20 8.51 11.29 3.05
CA HIS A 20 7.73 11.27 1.82
C HIS A 20 6.31 10.78 2.06
N VAL A 21 5.35 11.28 1.27
CA VAL A 21 3.95 10.86 1.30
C VAL A 21 3.54 10.24 -0.02
N LEU A 22 3.10 8.99 0.00
CA LEU A 22 2.39 8.33 -1.11
C LEU A 22 0.88 8.49 -0.93
N THR A 23 0.28 9.32 -1.76
CA THR A 23 -1.16 9.62 -1.77
C THR A 23 -1.86 8.82 -2.87
N LEU A 24 -2.74 7.88 -2.49
CA LEU A 24 -3.54 7.07 -3.41
C LEU A 24 -5.00 7.54 -3.38
N VAL A 25 -5.45 8.18 -4.45
CA VAL A 25 -6.73 8.90 -4.46
C VAL A 25 -7.55 8.60 -5.69
N SER A 26 -8.86 8.80 -5.57
CA SER A 26 -9.75 8.73 -6.74
C SER A 26 -9.44 9.89 -7.71
N PRO A 27 -9.72 9.73 -9.01
CA PRO A 27 -9.31 10.70 -10.04
C PRO A 27 -9.79 12.14 -9.80
N ASP A 28 -10.96 12.28 -9.22
CA ASP A 28 -11.71 13.51 -8.95
C ASP A 28 -11.37 14.18 -7.61
N VAL A 29 -10.53 13.55 -6.79
CA VAL A 29 -10.17 14.07 -5.46
C VAL A 29 -9.00 15.04 -5.58
N GLU A 30 -9.24 16.32 -5.28
CA GLU A 30 -8.17 17.31 -5.18
C GLU A 30 -7.21 16.99 -4.03
N VAL A 31 -5.92 17.19 -4.28
CA VAL A 31 -4.87 17.01 -3.27
C VAL A 31 -4.13 18.32 -3.11
N GLY A 32 -4.30 18.94 -1.95
CA GLY A 32 -3.62 20.19 -1.63
C GLY A 32 -2.09 20.03 -1.53
N PRO A 33 -1.33 21.13 -1.71
CA PRO A 33 0.10 21.11 -1.56
C PRO A 33 0.51 20.75 -0.13
N ARG A 34 1.65 20.07 0.01
CA ARG A 34 2.28 19.76 1.30
C ARG A 34 3.72 20.27 1.31
N SER A 35 4.23 20.62 2.49
CA SER A 35 5.64 20.95 2.68
C SER A 35 6.57 19.74 2.58
N ILE A 36 6.02 18.53 2.59
CA ILE A 36 6.72 17.25 2.52
C ILE A 36 6.62 16.71 1.09
N ALA A 37 7.70 16.09 0.60
CA ALA A 37 7.74 15.45 -0.70
C ALA A 37 6.56 14.47 -0.85
N THR A 38 5.81 14.59 -1.96
CA THR A 38 4.56 13.86 -2.14
C THR A 38 4.48 13.26 -3.54
N THR A 39 4.21 11.96 -3.61
CA THR A 39 3.81 11.27 -4.84
C THR A 39 2.30 11.05 -4.81
N VAL A 40 1.60 11.54 -5.84
CA VAL A 40 0.14 11.38 -5.97
C VAL A 40 -0.17 10.44 -7.13
N LEU A 41 -0.88 9.36 -6.84
CA LEU A 41 -1.36 8.41 -7.84
C LEU A 41 -2.89 8.42 -7.86
N ARG A 42 -3.46 8.56 -9.06
CA ARG A 42 -4.90 8.79 -9.28
C ARG A 42 -5.55 7.63 -10.00
N PHE A 43 -6.39 6.88 -9.29
CA PHE A 43 -7.15 5.75 -9.84
C PHE A 43 -8.29 5.34 -8.91
N ASN A 44 -9.34 4.75 -9.48
CA ASN A 44 -10.47 4.20 -8.74
C ASN A 44 -10.07 2.91 -8.01
N ASP A 45 -10.64 2.71 -6.82
CA ASP A 45 -10.43 1.51 -6.01
C ASP A 45 -11.29 0.35 -6.51
N ILE A 46 -10.86 -0.28 -7.61
CA ILE A 46 -11.60 -1.36 -8.26
C ILE A 46 -10.76 -2.63 -8.37
N ALA A 47 -11.42 -3.78 -8.17
CA ALA A 47 -10.80 -5.10 -8.23
C ALA A 47 -10.60 -5.63 -9.66
N ALA A 48 -11.23 -5.01 -10.65
CA ALA A 48 -11.11 -5.34 -12.07
C ALA A 48 -11.44 -4.09 -12.91
N PRO A 49 -10.89 -3.94 -14.13
CA PRO A 49 -11.24 -2.85 -15.03
C PRO A 49 -12.74 -2.78 -15.31
N ARG A 50 -13.30 -1.57 -15.32
CA ARG A 50 -14.73 -1.31 -15.59
C ARG A 50 -14.88 -0.10 -16.51
N PRO A 51 -15.82 -0.11 -17.46
CA PRO A 51 -16.09 1.06 -18.31
C PRO A 51 -16.34 2.33 -17.49
N GLY A 52 -15.73 3.44 -17.90
CA GLY A 52 -15.89 4.74 -17.25
C GLY A 52 -15.10 4.93 -15.94
N LEU A 53 -14.35 3.93 -15.48
CA LEU A 53 -13.49 4.03 -14.29
C LEU A 53 -12.01 3.89 -14.66
N ILE A 54 -11.16 4.62 -13.97
CA ILE A 54 -9.70 4.56 -14.12
C ILE A 54 -9.18 3.45 -13.20
N ALA A 55 -8.77 2.33 -13.78
CA ALA A 55 -8.14 1.24 -13.06
C ALA A 55 -6.68 1.58 -12.68
N PRO A 56 -6.11 0.99 -11.61
CA PRO A 56 -4.65 0.96 -11.48
C PRO A 56 -4.02 0.29 -12.70
N SER A 57 -2.90 0.83 -13.18
CA SER A 57 -2.15 0.33 -14.34
C SER A 57 -0.80 -0.25 -13.93
N LEU A 58 -0.13 -0.95 -14.85
CA LEU A 58 1.27 -1.37 -14.65
C LEU A 58 2.16 -0.18 -14.29
N GLY A 59 2.01 0.96 -14.97
CA GLY A 59 2.77 2.18 -14.66
C GLY A 59 2.47 2.73 -13.27
N THR A 60 1.21 2.66 -12.81
CA THR A 60 0.82 3.04 -11.46
C THR A 60 1.53 2.20 -10.40
N VAL A 61 1.53 0.88 -10.57
CA VAL A 61 2.16 -0.04 -9.61
C VAL A 61 3.68 0.01 -9.69
N GLN A 62 4.25 0.17 -10.88
CA GLN A 62 5.68 0.39 -11.07
C GLN A 62 6.16 1.65 -10.34
N ALA A 63 5.39 2.76 -10.41
CA ALA A 63 5.72 3.98 -9.68
C ALA A 63 5.74 3.79 -8.14
N ILE A 64 4.88 2.92 -7.60
CA ILE A 64 4.90 2.56 -6.18
C ILE A 64 6.20 1.82 -5.85
N ILE A 65 6.56 0.81 -6.65
CA ILE A 65 7.78 0.01 -6.45
C ILE A 65 9.03 0.89 -6.58
N ASP A 66 9.09 1.74 -7.59
CA ASP A 66 10.22 2.63 -7.84
C ASP A 66 10.38 3.68 -6.74
N LEU A 67 9.27 4.21 -6.21
CA LEU A 67 9.31 5.07 -5.03
C LEU A 67 9.98 4.34 -3.86
N GLY A 68 9.55 3.11 -3.55
CA GLY A 68 10.14 2.32 -2.48
C GLY A 68 11.63 2.07 -2.67
N ARG A 69 12.07 1.77 -3.90
CA ARG A 69 13.49 1.53 -4.22
C ARG A 69 14.37 2.77 -4.16
N ALA A 70 13.80 3.94 -4.43
CA ALA A 70 14.51 5.21 -4.39
C ALA A 70 14.63 5.79 -2.98
N MET A 71 13.85 5.29 -2.01
CA MET A 71 13.88 5.79 -0.63
C MET A 71 15.16 5.36 0.10
N PRO A 72 15.81 6.27 0.85
CA PRO A 72 16.84 5.91 1.81
C PRO A 72 16.30 4.92 2.87
N ALA A 73 17.17 4.05 3.39
CA ALA A 73 16.77 3.00 4.34
C ALA A 73 16.20 3.58 5.66
N GLU A 74 16.69 4.74 6.07
CA GLU A 74 16.30 5.49 7.27
C GLU A 74 15.11 6.43 7.05
N ALA A 75 14.56 6.50 5.83
CA ALA A 75 13.49 7.43 5.50
C ALA A 75 12.11 6.84 5.81
N THR A 76 11.23 7.68 6.36
CA THR A 76 9.86 7.31 6.70
C THR A 76 8.91 7.67 5.55
N LEU A 77 8.41 6.63 4.86
CA LEU A 77 7.31 6.77 3.91
C LEU A 77 5.96 6.65 4.63
N LEU A 78 5.08 7.63 4.43
CA LEU A 78 3.66 7.56 4.80
C LEU A 78 2.83 7.21 3.56
N VAL A 79 2.03 6.15 3.63
CA VAL A 79 1.17 5.67 2.56
C VAL A 79 -0.29 5.79 2.99
N HIS A 80 -1.11 6.52 2.23
CA HIS A 80 -2.53 6.64 2.55
C HIS A 80 -3.44 6.54 1.33
N CYS A 81 -4.68 6.20 1.62
CA CYS A 81 -5.80 6.35 0.70
C CYS A 81 -7.01 6.81 1.51
N PHE A 82 -8.16 7.02 0.87
CA PHE A 82 -9.36 7.53 1.55
C PHE A 82 -9.69 6.77 2.85
N ALA A 83 -10.04 5.49 2.77
CA ALA A 83 -10.48 4.70 3.93
C ALA A 83 -9.35 3.95 4.64
N GLY A 84 -8.13 3.87 4.10
CA GLY A 84 -7.07 3.06 4.72
C GLY A 84 -7.29 1.53 4.69
N VAL A 85 -8.22 1.04 3.86
CA VAL A 85 -8.63 -0.39 3.83
C VAL A 85 -8.09 -1.16 2.63
N SER A 86 -8.11 -0.57 1.43
CA SER A 86 -7.84 -1.31 0.18
C SER A 86 -6.57 -0.88 -0.53
N ARG A 87 -6.54 0.33 -1.11
CA ARG A 87 -5.37 0.83 -1.86
C ARG A 87 -4.09 0.95 -1.03
N SER A 88 -4.15 1.58 0.16
CA SER A 88 -2.93 1.80 0.95
C SER A 88 -2.38 0.51 1.57
N PRO A 89 -3.19 -0.44 2.10
CA PRO A 89 -2.67 -1.76 2.47
C PRO A 89 -2.11 -2.56 1.29
N ALA A 90 -2.70 -2.44 0.09
CA ALA A 90 -2.12 -3.05 -1.11
C ALA A 90 -0.76 -2.47 -1.47
N ALA A 91 -0.63 -1.13 -1.49
CA ALA A 91 0.66 -0.49 -1.74
C ALA A 91 1.71 -0.87 -0.70
N ALA A 92 1.33 -0.94 0.58
CA ALA A 92 2.21 -1.37 1.65
C ALA A 92 2.71 -2.82 1.45
N TYR A 93 1.81 -3.74 1.13
CA TYR A 93 2.17 -5.12 0.79
C TYR A 93 3.09 -5.22 -0.43
N ILE A 94 2.84 -4.42 -1.47
CA ILE A 94 3.66 -4.38 -2.69
C ILE A 94 5.06 -3.88 -2.38
N LEU A 95 5.18 -2.79 -1.62
CA LEU A 95 6.47 -2.24 -1.18
C LEU A 95 7.25 -3.25 -0.35
N ALA A 96 6.57 -3.94 0.57
CA ALA A 96 7.16 -5.00 1.38
C ALA A 96 7.70 -6.16 0.53
N CYS A 97 6.91 -6.65 -0.43
CA CYS A 97 7.32 -7.73 -1.33
C CYS A 97 8.43 -7.29 -2.31
N ALA A 98 8.50 -6.01 -2.66
CA ALA A 98 9.55 -5.47 -3.51
C ALA A 98 10.89 -5.32 -2.77
N ALA A 99 10.86 -5.12 -1.45
CA ALA A 99 12.04 -5.03 -0.59
C ALA A 99 12.50 -6.40 -0.05
N GLY A 100 11.58 -7.36 0.11
CA GLY A 100 11.85 -8.72 0.61
C GLY A 100 12.30 -9.72 -0.46
N ALA A 101 12.65 -10.92 -0.01
CA ALA A 101 13.06 -12.01 -0.89
C ALA A 101 11.83 -12.70 -1.54
N ALA A 102 12.06 -13.47 -2.60
CA ALA A 102 11.03 -14.40 -3.09
C ALA A 102 10.74 -15.45 -2.01
N GLY A 103 9.47 -15.70 -1.73
CA GLY A 103 9.02 -16.64 -0.70
C GLY A 103 8.41 -15.95 0.52
N ASP A 104 8.70 -14.67 0.75
CA ASP A 104 8.21 -13.93 1.92
C ASP A 104 6.75 -13.47 1.77
N GLU A 105 6.15 -13.59 0.59
CA GLU A 105 4.83 -13.03 0.25
C GLU A 105 3.74 -13.45 1.24
N HIS A 106 3.69 -14.73 1.61
CA HIS A 106 2.71 -15.24 2.56
C HIS A 106 2.94 -14.70 3.98
N ALA A 107 4.19 -14.64 4.42
CA ALA A 107 4.53 -14.11 5.75
C ALA A 107 4.20 -12.61 5.83
N ILE A 108 4.50 -11.85 4.76
CA ILE A 108 4.15 -10.44 4.64
C ILE A 108 2.63 -10.24 4.66
N ALA A 109 1.86 -11.08 3.95
CA ALA A 109 0.40 -11.01 3.94
C ALA A 109 -0.19 -11.29 5.34
N GLN A 110 0.32 -12.32 6.02
CA GLN A 110 -0.12 -12.64 7.39
C GLN A 110 0.22 -11.51 8.36
N ARG A 111 1.42 -10.93 8.25
CA ARG A 111 1.81 -9.77 9.05
C ARG A 111 0.88 -8.59 8.79
N LEU A 112 0.56 -8.30 7.54
CA LEU A 112 -0.40 -7.24 7.18
C LEU A 112 -1.74 -7.45 7.90
N ARG A 113 -2.29 -8.67 7.83
CA ARG A 113 -3.55 -9.02 8.50
C ARG A 113 -3.45 -8.86 10.01
N ALA A 114 -2.36 -9.29 10.62
CA ALA A 114 -2.14 -9.18 12.07
C ALA A 114 -2.05 -7.72 12.51
N THR A 115 -1.39 -6.85 11.73
CA THR A 115 -1.24 -5.43 12.05
C THR A 115 -2.49 -4.61 11.69
N SER A 116 -3.26 -5.02 10.67
CA SER A 116 -4.54 -4.41 10.31
C SER A 116 -5.61 -5.47 10.04
N PRO A 117 -6.43 -5.81 11.05
CA PRO A 117 -7.56 -6.74 10.90
C PRO A 117 -8.58 -6.31 9.84
N LYS A 118 -8.62 -5.01 9.53
CA LYS A 118 -9.56 -4.41 8.57
C LYS A 118 -9.05 -4.42 7.13
N ALA A 119 -7.74 -4.59 6.90
CA ALA A 119 -7.14 -4.52 5.58
C ALA A 119 -7.84 -5.48 4.59
N THR A 120 -8.19 -4.98 3.42
CA THR A 120 -8.71 -5.77 2.30
C THR A 120 -8.00 -5.27 1.03
N PRO A 121 -6.74 -5.69 0.81
CA PRO A 121 -5.91 -5.13 -0.25
C PRO A 121 -6.56 -5.23 -1.63
N ASN A 122 -6.44 -4.17 -2.44
CA ASN A 122 -6.96 -4.14 -3.80
C ASN A 122 -6.33 -5.27 -4.67
N PRO A 123 -7.11 -6.28 -5.09
CA PRO A 123 -6.55 -7.47 -5.75
C PRO A 123 -5.98 -7.17 -7.14
N LEU A 124 -6.45 -6.13 -7.83
CA LEU A 124 -5.89 -5.75 -9.13
C LEU A 124 -4.49 -5.15 -8.98
N MET A 125 -4.27 -4.30 -7.97
CA MET A 125 -2.92 -3.82 -7.65
C MET A 125 -1.97 -4.97 -7.33
N ILE A 126 -2.43 -5.96 -6.57
CA ILE A 126 -1.63 -7.14 -6.20
C ILE A 126 -1.25 -7.96 -7.43
N SER A 127 -2.22 -8.25 -8.30
CA SER A 127 -1.96 -8.99 -9.54
C SER A 127 -0.94 -8.28 -10.43
N LEU A 128 -1.05 -6.97 -10.58
CA LEU A 128 -0.11 -6.18 -11.38
C LEU A 128 1.30 -6.18 -10.77
N ALA A 129 1.40 -6.11 -9.44
CA ALA A 129 2.69 -6.16 -8.75
C ALA A 129 3.33 -7.55 -8.85
N ASP A 130 2.53 -8.61 -8.78
CA ASP A 130 2.98 -9.99 -8.96
C ASP A 130 3.67 -10.16 -10.32
N ASP A 131 3.04 -9.66 -11.39
CA ASP A 131 3.59 -9.69 -12.74
C ASP A 131 4.90 -8.89 -12.85
N ILE A 132 4.93 -7.67 -12.29
CA ILE A 132 6.12 -6.79 -12.31
C ILE A 132 7.30 -7.43 -11.57
N LEU A 133 7.05 -8.00 -10.39
CA LEU A 133 8.06 -8.64 -9.55
C LEU A 133 8.33 -10.10 -9.94
N LYS A 134 7.63 -10.61 -10.96
CA LYS A 134 7.74 -11.98 -11.48
C LYS A 134 7.53 -13.04 -10.39
N ARG A 135 6.49 -12.87 -9.56
CA ARG A 135 6.19 -13.78 -8.44
C ARG A 135 5.31 -14.97 -8.84
N GLY A 136 4.85 -15.04 -10.09
CA GLY A 136 4.18 -16.23 -10.62
C GLY A 136 2.83 -16.54 -9.96
N GLY A 137 2.11 -15.52 -9.51
CA GLY A 137 0.82 -15.59 -8.84
C GLY A 137 0.90 -15.74 -7.32
N VAL A 138 2.09 -15.86 -6.73
CA VAL A 138 2.29 -16.09 -5.29
C VAL A 138 1.80 -14.90 -4.45
N MET A 139 1.99 -13.66 -4.91
CA MET A 139 1.49 -12.48 -4.20
C MET A 139 -0.04 -12.47 -4.16
N SER A 140 -0.66 -12.77 -5.30
CA SER A 140 -2.13 -12.87 -5.42
C SER A 140 -2.69 -13.98 -4.54
N ALA A 141 -2.03 -15.16 -4.52
CA ALA A 141 -2.41 -16.28 -3.67
C ALA A 141 -2.32 -15.93 -2.17
N ALA A 142 -1.23 -15.28 -1.75
CA ALA A 142 -1.01 -14.87 -0.36
C ALA A 142 -2.09 -13.88 0.13
N ILE A 143 -2.44 -12.88 -0.68
CA ILE A 143 -3.52 -11.95 -0.35
C ILE A 143 -4.89 -12.64 -0.37
N GLY A 144 -5.11 -13.56 -1.32
CA GLY A 144 -6.30 -14.40 -1.33
C GLY A 144 -6.47 -15.21 -0.05
N ALA A 145 -5.38 -15.77 0.48
CA ALA A 145 -5.38 -16.61 1.68
C ALA A 145 -5.74 -15.85 2.97
N ILE A 146 -5.36 -14.58 3.10
CA ILE A 146 -5.77 -13.74 4.26
C ILE A 146 -7.20 -13.20 4.14
N GLY A 147 -7.84 -13.39 2.99
CA GLY A 147 -9.24 -13.08 2.73
C GLY A 147 -9.62 -11.61 2.93
N ARG A 148 -10.94 -11.37 2.96
CA ARG A 148 -11.50 -10.06 3.27
C ARG A 148 -11.33 -9.75 4.76
N GLY A 149 -10.96 -8.51 5.08
CA GLY A 149 -10.86 -8.03 6.45
C GLY A 149 -12.22 -7.85 7.13
N THR A 150 -12.18 -7.47 8.41
CA THR A 150 -13.40 -7.14 9.17
C THR A 150 -14.11 -5.92 8.57
N ASN A 151 -15.44 -5.84 8.75
CA ASN A 151 -16.21 -4.69 8.30
C ASN A 151 -15.72 -3.42 9.02
N ALA A 152 -15.36 -2.40 8.25
CA ALA A 152 -14.93 -1.11 8.79
C ALA A 152 -15.26 0.01 7.82
N TYR A 153 -15.53 1.19 8.38
CA TYR A 153 -15.61 2.45 7.63
C TYR A 153 -14.22 2.98 7.29
N GLU A 154 -13.28 2.86 8.23
CA GLU A 154 -11.87 3.21 8.06
C GLU A 154 -10.94 2.15 8.66
N GLY A 155 -9.79 1.97 8.01
CA GLY A 155 -8.68 1.14 8.44
C GLY A 155 -7.91 1.76 9.59
N ASP A 156 -6.96 1.00 10.11
CA ASP A 156 -6.12 1.41 11.23
C ASP A 156 -4.93 2.24 10.75
N VAL A 157 -4.38 3.09 11.61
CA VAL A 157 -3.02 3.59 11.43
C VAL A 157 -2.08 2.47 11.83
N ILE A 158 -1.25 2.02 10.90
CA ILE A 158 -0.25 0.98 11.15
C ILE A 158 1.14 1.54 10.95
N ASP A 159 2.00 1.30 11.93
CA ASP A 159 3.44 1.39 11.73
C ASP A 159 3.94 0.03 11.26
N TRP A 160 4.50 0.01 10.06
CA TRP A 160 4.96 -1.20 9.40
C TRP A 160 6.45 -1.08 9.11
N THR A 161 7.25 -1.61 10.02
CA THR A 161 8.70 -1.75 9.88
C THR A 161 9.03 -3.12 9.30
N LEU A 162 9.71 -3.16 8.15
CA LEU A 162 10.03 -4.43 7.46
C LEU A 162 11.16 -5.24 8.13
N GLY A 163 11.80 -4.68 9.18
CA GLY A 163 13.02 -5.22 9.80
C GLY A 163 12.94 -6.57 10.49
N ASP A 164 11.74 -7.11 10.75
CA ASP A 164 11.58 -8.35 11.54
C ASP A 164 11.33 -9.62 10.71
N LEU A 165 11.49 -9.57 9.38
CA LEU A 165 11.33 -10.77 8.53
C LEU A 165 12.51 -11.75 8.63
N THR A 166 13.61 -11.35 9.26
CA THR A 166 14.73 -12.23 9.60
C THR A 166 14.63 -12.65 11.07
N GLY A 167 13.69 -13.54 11.38
CA GLY A 167 13.56 -14.15 12.70
C GLY A 167 13.92 -15.65 12.65
N GLY A 168 15.15 -15.99 13.03
CA GLY A 168 15.58 -17.33 13.44
C GLY A 168 16.26 -18.18 12.37
#